data_AF-A0A1V2JY98-F1
#
_entry.id   AF-A0A1V2JY98-F1
#
_cell.length_a   1.000
_cell.length_b   1.000
_cell.length_c   1.000
_cell.angle_alpha   90.00
_cell.angle_beta   90.00
_cell.angle_gamma   90.00
#
_symmetry.space_group_name_H-M   'P 1'
#
loop_
_entity.id
_entity.type
_entity.pdbx_description
1 polymer ?
#
loop_
_entity_poly.entity_id
_entity_poly.type
_entity_poly.pdbx_seq_one_letter_code
_entity_poly.pdbx_strand_id
1 'polypeptide(L)'
;MEGDDEVPTLILEVGGNRLGYAMPGCEEGYFDGDAVRVILDAQWLVFGYDISERDTRWHFIHRASDHLCAVLLWPRYEVNIRRCADGWLLFDDQGRLSHITVAGASQRNVSLN
;
A
#
# COMPACT_ATOMS: atom_id res chain seq x y z
N MET A 1 9.88 -2.45 31.25
CA MET A 1 10.68 -1.59 30.35
C MET A 1 10.34 -2.10 28.97
N GLU A 2 9.18 -1.67 28.45
CA GLU A 2 8.80 -1.97 27.06
C GLU A 2 9.69 -1.09 26.20
N GLY A 3 10.41 -1.72 25.28
CA GLY A 3 11.21 -1.03 24.30
C GLY A 3 10.31 -0.07 23.54
N ASP A 4 10.85 1.10 23.23
CA ASP A 4 10.27 1.98 22.24
C ASP A 4 10.32 1.19 20.91
N ASP A 5 9.26 0.42 20.61
CA ASP A 5 9.13 -0.30 19.35
C ASP A 5 8.99 0.76 18.26
N GLU A 6 10.14 1.19 17.75
CA GLU A 6 10.25 2.21 16.72
C GLU A 6 9.43 1.74 15.50
N VAL A 7 8.34 2.45 15.21
CA VAL A 7 7.46 2.10 14.09
C VAL A 7 8.23 2.30 12.79
N PRO A 8 8.42 1.25 11.96
CA PRO A 8 9.12 1.39 10.69
C PRO A 8 8.50 2.50 9.85
N THR A 9 9.33 3.32 9.23
CA THR A 9 8.88 4.51 8.50
C THR A 9 9.46 4.49 7.09
N LEU A 10 8.58 4.49 6.09
CA LEU A 10 8.95 4.67 4.69
C LEU A 10 9.37 6.14 4.49
N ILE A 11 10.60 6.34 4.06
CA ILE A 11 11.13 7.66 3.73
C ILE A 11 11.07 7.86 2.22
N LEU A 12 10.35 8.89 1.78
CA LEU A 12 10.33 9.34 0.39
C LEU A 12 11.11 10.65 0.27
N GLU A 13 12.16 10.64 -0.55
CA GLU A 13 12.95 11.83 -0.88
C GLU A 13 12.72 12.22 -2.35
N VAL A 14 12.07 13.37 -2.57
CA VAL A 14 11.76 13.86 -3.93
C VAL A 14 12.03 15.36 -3.99
N GLY A 15 12.94 15.76 -4.89
CA GLY A 15 13.21 17.18 -5.16
C GLY A 15 13.73 17.96 -3.94
N GLY A 16 14.46 17.30 -3.03
CA GLY A 16 14.98 17.88 -1.79
C GLY A 16 13.94 17.97 -0.66
N ASN A 17 12.70 17.52 -0.88
CA ASN A 17 11.73 17.31 0.19
C ASN A 17 11.81 15.87 0.70
N ARG A 18 11.78 15.71 2.03
CA ARG A 18 11.83 14.41 2.71
C ARG A 18 10.54 14.22 3.50
N LEU A 19 9.74 13.23 3.10
CA LEU A 19 8.49 12.86 3.77
C LEU A 19 8.64 11.48 4.40
N GLY A 20 8.03 11.30 5.57
CA GLY A 20 8.03 10.04 6.31
C GLY A 20 6.61 9.50 6.46
N TYR A 21 6.42 8.22 6.15
CA TYR A 21 5.14 7.52 6.27
C TYR A 21 5.30 6.32 7.21
N ALA A 22 4.62 6.37 8.36
CA ALA A 22 4.65 5.29 9.32
C ALA A 22 4.01 4.01 8.75
N MET A 23 4.64 2.87 9.05
CA MET A 23 4.22 1.53 8.63
C MET A 23 3.91 0.67 9.87
N PRO A 24 2.82 0.96 10.59
CA PRO A 24 2.48 0.25 11.82
C PRO A 24 2.26 -1.24 11.55
N GLY A 25 2.92 -2.08 12.35
CA GLY A 25 2.87 -3.54 12.24
C GLY A 25 3.64 -4.09 11.03
N CYS A 26 4.53 -3.30 10.42
CA CYS A 26 5.43 -3.81 9.39
C CYS A 26 6.38 -4.85 9.98
N GLU A 27 6.39 -6.04 9.40
CA GLU A 27 7.29 -7.12 9.82
C GLU A 27 8.54 -7.12 8.92
N GLU A 28 9.64 -6.57 9.40
CA GLU A 28 10.93 -6.63 8.71
C GLU A 28 11.55 -8.03 8.90
N GLY A 29 11.86 -8.74 7.79
CA GLY A 29 12.82 -9.84 7.82
C GLY A 29 12.30 -11.28 7.78
N TYR A 30 11.03 -11.53 7.43
CA TYR A 30 10.53 -12.91 7.32
C TYR A 30 10.76 -13.57 5.94
N PHE A 31 11.03 -12.80 4.88
CA PHE A 31 11.02 -13.34 3.51
C PHE A 31 12.14 -12.76 2.63
N ASP A 32 12.59 -13.56 1.66
CA ASP A 32 13.71 -13.31 0.73
C ASP A 32 13.38 -12.29 -0.39
N GLY A 33 12.44 -11.37 -0.14
CA GLY A 33 11.96 -10.38 -1.11
C GLY A 33 11.76 -9.00 -0.49
N ASP A 34 11.49 -8.00 -1.32
CA ASP A 34 11.27 -6.62 -0.87
C ASP A 34 10.05 -6.55 0.06
N ALA A 35 10.26 -6.35 1.36
CA ALA A 35 9.21 -6.22 2.39
C ALA A 35 8.27 -5.03 2.15
N VAL A 36 8.67 -4.10 1.28
CA VAL A 36 7.91 -2.94 0.88
C VAL A 36 7.91 -2.83 -0.65
N ARG A 37 6.73 -2.74 -1.23
CA ARG A 37 6.55 -2.47 -2.66
C ARG A 37 6.03 -1.05 -2.85
N VAL A 38 6.73 -0.25 -3.64
CA VAL A 38 6.38 1.16 -3.89
C VAL A 38 6.03 1.37 -5.36
N ILE A 39 4.93 2.09 -5.60
CA ILE A 39 4.49 2.56 -6.90
C ILE A 39 4.31 4.08 -6.77
N LEU A 40 5.07 4.82 -7.57
CA LEU A 40 5.09 6.27 -7.55
C LEU A 40 4.77 6.81 -8.94
N ASP A 41 3.78 7.69 -9.02
CA ASP A 41 3.47 8.45 -10.23
C ASP A 41 3.32 9.95 -9.92
N ALA A 42 2.88 10.75 -10.90
CA ALA A 42 2.72 12.19 -10.75
C ALA A 42 1.70 12.61 -9.67
N GLN A 43 0.68 11.80 -9.42
CA GLN A 43 -0.44 12.12 -8.53
C GLN A 43 -0.42 11.28 -7.24
N TRP A 44 0.12 10.06 -7.31
CA TRP A 44 -0.04 9.06 -6.26
C TRP A 44 1.30 8.51 -5.77
N LEU A 45 1.35 8.32 -4.46
CA LEU A 45 2.25 7.39 -3.80
C LEU A 45 1.39 6.22 -3.32
N VAL A 46 1.66 5.03 -3.86
CA VAL A 46 1.05 3.78 -3.40
C VAL A 46 2.14 2.88 -2.90
N PHE A 47 2.03 2.40 -1.68
CA PHE A 47 2.97 1.41 -1.18
C PHE A 47 2.27 0.33 -0.38
N GLY A 48 2.81 -0.88 -0.49
CA GLY A 48 2.36 -2.08 0.20
C GLY A 48 3.48 -2.61 1.06
N TYR A 49 3.17 -3.05 2.27
CA TYR A 49 4.14 -3.69 3.15
C TYR A 49 3.52 -4.88 3.87
N ASP A 50 4.36 -5.86 4.21
CA ASP A 50 3.94 -7.05 4.93
C ASP A 50 3.60 -6.70 6.39
N ILE A 51 2.43 -7.16 6.86
CA ILE A 51 2.01 -7.00 8.26
C ILE A 51 1.84 -8.34 8.99
N SER A 52 1.96 -9.44 8.25
CA SER A 52 2.00 -10.81 8.72
C SER A 52 2.56 -11.71 7.61
N GLU A 53 2.74 -12.99 7.89
CA GLU A 53 3.05 -14.00 6.86
C GLU A 53 2.02 -14.07 5.71
N ARG A 54 0.78 -13.62 5.96
CA ARG A 54 -0.36 -13.82 5.05
C ARG A 54 -0.96 -12.54 4.50
N ASP A 55 -0.68 -11.40 5.11
CA ASP A 55 -1.36 -10.15 4.82
C ASP A 55 -0.38 -9.02 4.51
N THR A 56 -0.78 -8.22 3.54
CA THR A 56 -0.14 -6.95 3.18
C THR A 56 -1.09 -5.81 3.47
N ARG A 57 -0.52 -4.65 3.83
CA ARG A 57 -1.27 -3.40 3.94
C ARG A 57 -0.81 -2.43 2.86
N TRP A 58 -1.79 -1.92 2.11
CA TRP A 58 -1.60 -1.00 1.00
C TRP A 58 -2.13 0.38 1.34
N HIS A 59 -1.25 1.38 1.26
CA HIS A 59 -1.59 2.78 1.48
C HIS A 59 -1.68 3.51 0.15
N PHE A 60 -2.70 4.36 -0.01
CA PHE A 60 -2.93 5.18 -1.19
C PHE A 60 -2.89 6.65 -0.79
N ILE A 61 -1.84 7.36 -1.18
CA ILE A 61 -1.58 8.73 -0.77
C ILE A 61 -1.58 9.64 -1.99
N HIS A 62 -2.40 10.70 -1.93
CA HIS A 62 -2.41 11.74 -2.96
C HIS A 62 -1.26 12.72 -2.70
N ARG A 63 -0.32 12.81 -3.64
CA ARG A 63 0.98 13.50 -3.44
C ARG A 63 0.86 15.01 -3.29
N ALA A 64 -0.01 15.65 -4.05
CA ALA A 64 -0.11 17.11 -4.04
C ALA A 64 -0.63 17.65 -2.70
N SER A 65 -1.38 16.83 -1.95
CA SER A 65 -1.97 17.19 -0.66
C SER A 65 -1.39 16.40 0.52
N ASP A 66 -0.42 15.51 0.25
CA ASP A 66 0.12 14.55 1.21
C ASP A 66 -0.95 13.86 2.07
N HIS A 67 -2.04 13.42 1.43
CA HIS A 67 -3.22 12.93 2.13
C HIS A 67 -3.41 11.43 1.92
N LEU A 68 -3.53 10.68 3.02
CA LEU A 68 -3.88 9.26 2.99
C LEU A 68 -5.36 9.09 2.62
N CYS A 69 -5.60 8.63 1.40
CA CYS A 69 -6.94 8.51 0.84
C CYS A 69 -7.58 7.15 1.11
N ALA A 70 -6.78 6.08 1.16
CA ALA A 70 -7.27 4.73 1.45
C ALA A 70 -6.18 3.86 2.07
N VAL A 71 -6.62 2.89 2.87
CA VAL A 71 -5.83 1.77 3.38
C VAL A 71 -6.56 0.50 3.04
N LEU A 72 -5.87 -0.46 2.42
CA LEU A 72 -6.44 -1.76 2.06
C LEU A 72 -5.59 -2.89 2.62
N LEU A 73 -6.24 -3.84 3.29
CA LEU A 73 -5.63 -5.12 3.62
C LEU A 73 -5.83 -6.08 2.46
N TRP A 74 -4.76 -6.75 2.05
CA TRP A 74 -4.79 -7.70 0.95
C TRP A 74 -3.97 -8.95 1.30
N PRO A 75 -4.48 -10.16 1.01
CA PRO A 75 -3.70 -11.37 1.21
C PRO A 75 -2.42 -11.34 0.36
N ARG A 76 -1.27 -11.60 0.96
CA ARG A 76 0.07 -11.38 0.39
C ARG A 76 0.30 -11.96 -1.01
N TYR A 77 -0.35 -13.06 -1.36
CA TYR A 77 -0.09 -13.84 -2.57
C TYR A 77 -0.28 -13.01 -3.85
N GLU A 78 0.82 -12.82 -4.59
CA GLU A 78 0.90 -12.32 -5.97
C GLU A 78 -0.02 -11.14 -6.32
N VAL A 79 -0.21 -10.21 -5.37
CA VAL A 79 -1.03 -9.03 -5.63
C VAL A 79 -0.42 -8.19 -6.75
N ASN A 80 -1.23 -7.96 -7.77
CA ASN A 80 -0.94 -7.08 -8.87
C ASN A 80 -1.69 -5.78 -8.66
N ILE A 81 -0.98 -4.66 -8.78
CA ILE A 81 -1.55 -3.33 -8.68
C ILE A 81 -1.36 -2.59 -9.98
N ARG A 82 -2.44 -1.99 -10.46
CA ARG A 82 -2.43 -1.16 -11.66
C ARG A 82 -3.27 0.08 -11.46
N ARG A 83 -2.78 1.21 -11.98
CA ARG A 83 -3.59 2.40 -12.16
C ARG A 83 -4.59 2.15 -13.29
N CYS A 84 -5.88 2.44 -13.05
CA CYS A 84 -6.93 2.33 -14.06
C CYS A 84 -7.80 3.60 -14.03
N ALA A 85 -7.84 4.34 -15.14
CA ALA A 85 -8.65 5.57 -15.31
C ALA A 85 -8.57 6.56 -14.13
N ASP A 86 -9.54 6.54 -13.20
CA ASP A 86 -9.67 7.41 -12.02
C ASP A 86 -9.34 6.71 -10.68
N GLY A 87 -9.02 5.41 -10.72
CA GLY A 87 -8.74 4.61 -9.53
C GLY A 87 -7.55 3.65 -9.62
N TRP A 88 -7.48 2.78 -8.63
CA TRP A 88 -6.49 1.73 -8.47
C TRP A 88 -7.16 0.37 -8.49
N LEU A 89 -6.60 -0.53 -9.27
CA LEU A 89 -7.03 -1.91 -9.35
C LEU A 89 -6.01 -2.80 -8.65
N LEU A 90 -6.48 -3.60 -7.70
CA LEU A 90 -5.73 -4.66 -7.04
C LEU A 90 -6.37 -5.98 -7.43
N PHE A 91 -5.56 -6.96 -7.79
CA PHE A 91 -6.04 -8.29 -8.14
C PHE A 91 -4.96 -9.33 -7.95
N ASP A 92 -5.33 -10.58 -7.81
CA ASP A 92 -4.41 -11.70 -7.66
C ASP A 92 -4.82 -12.92 -8.48
N ASP A 93 -3.98 -13.95 -8.41
CA ASP A 93 -4.15 -15.23 -9.09
C ASP A 93 -5.33 -16.07 -8.54
N GLN A 94 -5.85 -15.72 -7.36
CA GLN A 94 -7.03 -16.34 -6.74
C GLN A 94 -8.35 -15.73 -7.23
N GLY A 95 -8.31 -14.84 -8.23
CA GLY A 95 -9.51 -14.23 -8.80
C GLY A 95 -10.16 -13.17 -7.91
N ARG A 96 -9.45 -12.68 -6.88
CA ARG A 96 -9.88 -11.51 -6.10
C ARG A 96 -9.55 -10.25 -6.86
N LEU A 97 -10.46 -9.28 -6.83
CA LEU A 97 -10.29 -7.97 -7.44
C LEU A 97 -10.88 -6.88 -6.55
N SER A 98 -10.13 -5.82 -6.31
CA SER A 98 -10.63 -4.59 -5.68
C SER A 98 -10.31 -3.40 -6.54
N HIS A 99 -11.32 -2.55 -6.75
CA HIS A 99 -11.20 -1.28 -7.42
C HIS A 99 -11.44 -0.15 -6.42
N ILE A 100 -10.42 0.68 -6.20
CA ILE A 100 -10.46 1.84 -5.32
C ILE A 100 -10.55 3.10 -6.19
N THR A 101 -11.66 3.81 -6.08
CA THR A 101 -11.85 5.13 -6.71
C THR A 101 -11.71 6.19 -5.64
N VAL A 102 -10.71 7.06 -5.76
CA VAL A 102 -10.47 8.08 -4.73
C VAL A 102 -11.35 9.30 -4.94
N ALA A 103 -11.69 9.66 -6.19
CA ALA A 103 -12.57 10.78 -6.48
C ALA A 103 -13.96 10.65 -5.85
N GLY A 104 -14.46 9.41 -5.68
CA GLY A 104 -15.74 9.13 -5.02
C GLY A 104 -15.62 8.47 -3.64
N ALA A 105 -14.40 8.35 -3.09
CA ALA A 105 -14.12 7.59 -1.87
C ALA A 105 -14.81 6.22 -1.82
N SER A 106 -14.82 5.50 -2.96
CA SER A 106 -15.58 4.25 -3.09
C SER A 106 -14.66 3.08 -3.41
N GLN A 107 -14.88 1.96 -2.70
CA GLN A 107 -14.22 0.68 -2.93
C GLN A 107 -15.25 -0.32 -3.45
N ARG A 108 -14.90 -1.03 -4.52
CA ARG A 108 -15.71 -2.12 -5.07
C ARG A 108 -14.89 -3.39 -5.10
N ASN A 109 -15.40 -4.43 -4.45
CA ASN A 109 -14.75 -5.73 -4.39
C ASN A 109 -15.53 -6.73 -5.24
N VAL A 110 -14.82 -7.50 -6.05
CA VAL A 110 -15.35 -8.60 -6.85
C VAL A 110 -14.47 -9.81 -6.58
N SER A 111 -15.11 -10.95 -6.30
CA SER A 111 -14.44 -12.25 -6.23
C SER A 111 -15.10 -13.16 -7.24
N LEU A 112 -14.30 -13.84 -8.06
CA LEU A 112 -14.77 -14.86 -8.98
C LEU A 112 -14.58 -16.23 -8.31
N ASN A 113 -15.65 -17.02 -8.23
CA ASN A 113 -15.64 -18.39 -7.72
C ASN A 113 -15.72 -19.39 -8.87
#